data_AF-A0A2G2ZV97-F1
#
_entry.id   AF-A0A2G2ZV97-F1
#
_cell.length_a   1.000
_cell.length_b   1.000
_cell.length_c   1.000
_cell.angle_alpha   90.00
_cell.angle_beta   90.00
_cell.angle_gamma   90.00
#
_symmetry.space_group_name_H-M   'P 1'
#
loop_
_entity.id
_entity.type
_entity.pdbx_description
1 polymer ?
#
loop_
_entity_poly.entity_id
_entity_poly.type
_entity_poly.pdbx_seq_one_letter_code
_entity_poly.pdbx_strand_id
1 'polypeptide(L)'
;MSVGPTFDQNDIGWKIRLCQQIRNVDFRVLPCLGGMVLPHYNTRASWLVMVVEGKGRFEMACPHLGSQSQRQGHYQKVQGSLSVGDVFVIPARHPLKIIANEGSNLRMAGFAVNGHCNRLNFLAGQESIWRNLDREAKELSFNIPAREIEEILEKQNQSYFVAGPEQEQQHVSSILDLVLF
;
A
#
# COMPACT_ATOMS: atom_id res chain seq x y z
N MET A 1 11.66 18.65 -19.43
CA MET A 1 12.05 18.66 -18.01
C MET A 1 12.20 17.21 -17.57
N SER A 2 13.41 16.76 -17.23
CA SER A 2 13.63 15.43 -16.65
C SER A 2 13.17 15.46 -15.20
N VAL A 3 12.18 14.65 -14.85
CA VAL A 3 11.78 14.46 -13.46
C VAL A 3 12.88 13.61 -12.81
N GLY A 4 13.62 14.20 -11.87
CA GLY A 4 14.68 13.49 -11.13
C GLY A 4 14.12 12.32 -10.32
N PRO A 5 14.98 11.44 -9.78
CA PRO A 5 14.53 10.35 -8.92
C PRO A 5 13.80 10.91 -7.69
N THR A 6 12.69 10.28 -7.31
CA THR A 6 11.97 10.62 -6.06
C THR A 6 12.46 9.69 -4.97
N PHE A 7 12.92 10.26 -3.85
CA PHE A 7 13.45 9.54 -2.69
C PHE A 7 12.62 9.90 -1.46
N ASP A 8 12.05 8.90 -0.80
CA ASP A 8 11.38 9.07 0.49
C ASP A 8 11.93 8.04 1.48
N GLN A 9 12.26 8.46 2.70
CA GLN A 9 12.83 7.60 3.75
C GLN A 9 12.30 7.99 5.13
N ASN A 10 12.21 7.00 6.02
CA ASN A 10 12.14 7.18 7.47
C ASN A 10 12.98 6.09 8.18
N ASP A 11 12.90 6.02 9.51
CA ASP A 11 13.66 5.06 10.32
C ASP A 11 13.32 3.58 10.05
N ILE A 12 12.22 3.31 9.33
CA ILE A 12 11.71 1.95 9.05
C ILE A 12 12.04 1.49 7.63
N GLY A 13 12.13 2.40 6.67
CA GLY A 13 12.34 2.05 5.27
C GLY A 13 12.56 3.25 4.36
N TRP A 14 12.90 2.96 3.10
CA TRP A 14 13.06 3.95 2.05
C TRP A 14 12.49 3.47 0.71
N LYS A 15 12.14 4.39 -0.18
CA LYS A 15 11.79 4.08 -1.57
C LYS A 15 12.51 5.03 -2.51
N ILE A 16 13.00 4.47 -3.61
CA ILE A 16 13.54 5.21 -4.74
C ILE A 16 12.64 4.94 -5.93
N ARG A 17 12.19 5.99 -6.59
CA ARG A 17 11.60 5.92 -7.93
C ARG A 17 12.64 6.39 -8.93
N LEU A 18 13.10 5.50 -9.79
CA LEU A 18 13.88 5.87 -10.97
C LEU A 18 12.93 6.12 -12.15
N CYS A 19 12.68 7.38 -12.46
CA CYS A 19 11.89 7.79 -13.64
C CYS A 19 12.84 7.96 -14.84
N GLN A 20 13.26 6.87 -15.47
CA GLN A 20 14.04 6.96 -16.72
C GLN A 20 13.13 7.27 -17.92
N GLN A 21 13.71 7.89 -18.96
CA GLN A 21 13.04 8.23 -20.24
C GLN A 21 12.54 7.00 -21.03
N ILE A 22 12.70 5.78 -20.50
CA ILE A 22 12.12 4.56 -21.07
C ILE A 22 10.62 4.59 -20.75
N ARG A 23 9.83 5.02 -21.74
CA ARG A 23 8.37 5.19 -21.68
C ARG A 23 7.71 4.10 -20.83
N ASN A 24 7.25 4.49 -19.63
CA ASN A 24 6.33 3.76 -18.74
C ASN A 24 6.90 2.74 -17.73
N VAL A 25 8.22 2.65 -17.53
CA VAL A 25 8.80 1.74 -16.53
C VAL A 25 9.35 2.50 -15.33
N ASP A 26 8.83 2.20 -14.13
CA ASP A 26 9.37 2.68 -12.86
C ASP A 26 10.07 1.51 -12.15
N PHE A 27 11.22 1.78 -11.54
CA PHE A 27 11.89 0.86 -10.63
C PHE A 27 11.72 1.30 -9.18
N ARG A 28 11.46 0.35 -8.27
CA ARG A 28 11.39 0.58 -6.82
C ARG A 28 12.16 -0.46 -6.04
N VAL A 29 12.92 0.01 -5.05
CA VAL A 29 13.44 -0.79 -3.95
C VAL A 29 12.72 -0.39 -2.67
N LEU A 30 12.25 -1.38 -1.91
CA LEU A 30 11.54 -1.19 -0.65
C LEU A 30 12.20 -2.09 0.40
N PRO A 31 13.04 -1.57 1.32
CA PRO A 31 13.44 -2.25 2.53
C PRO A 31 12.40 -2.04 3.63
N CYS A 32 12.00 -3.11 4.29
CA CYS A 32 11.25 -3.08 5.54
C CYS A 32 11.95 -4.00 6.54
N LEU A 33 12.56 -3.44 7.58
CA LEU A 33 13.18 -4.18 8.68
C LEU A 33 12.13 -4.36 9.78
N GLY A 34 11.42 -5.49 9.82
CA GLY A 34 10.33 -5.72 10.79
C GLY A 34 9.16 -4.71 10.69
N GLY A 35 9.07 -3.98 9.58
CA GLY A 35 8.09 -2.93 9.34
C GLY A 35 6.95 -3.35 8.40
N MET A 36 6.07 -2.40 8.11
CA MET A 36 4.98 -2.50 7.16
C MET A 36 4.99 -1.31 6.21
N VAL A 37 4.86 -1.57 4.91
CA VAL A 37 4.45 -0.56 3.93
C VAL A 37 2.97 -0.30 4.15
N LEU A 38 2.62 0.95 4.46
CA LEU A 38 1.26 1.35 4.74
C LEU A 38 0.32 1.00 3.56
N PRO A 39 -0.96 0.69 3.84
CA PRO A 39 -1.96 0.43 2.83
C PRO A 39 -2.00 1.53 1.77
N HIS A 40 -1.83 1.16 0.50
CA HIS A 40 -1.80 2.10 -0.61
C HIS A 40 -2.27 1.44 -1.91
N TYR A 41 -2.55 2.24 -2.94
CA TYR A 41 -2.81 1.73 -4.29
C TYR A 41 -2.14 2.61 -5.36
N ASN A 42 -1.91 2.01 -6.52
CA ASN A 42 -1.43 2.70 -7.72
C ASN A 42 -2.61 3.22 -8.55
N THR A 43 -2.56 4.47 -9.03
CA THR A 43 -3.64 5.01 -9.85
C THR A 43 -3.72 4.38 -11.24
N ARG A 44 -2.57 4.06 -11.85
CA ARG A 44 -2.48 3.62 -13.26
C ARG A 44 -1.53 2.46 -13.49
N ALA A 45 -0.43 2.39 -12.74
CA ALA A 45 0.59 1.39 -12.98
C ALA A 45 0.20 0.04 -12.41
N SER A 46 0.52 -1.01 -13.15
CA SER A 46 0.57 -2.38 -12.63
C SER A 46 2.02 -2.75 -12.40
N TRP A 47 2.34 -3.28 -11.22
CA TRP A 47 3.71 -3.62 -10.85
C TRP A 47 3.93 -5.13 -10.93
N LEU A 48 5.04 -5.54 -11.54
CA LEU A 48 5.65 -6.84 -11.30
C LEU A 48 6.71 -6.66 -10.23
N VAL A 49 6.55 -7.33 -9.09
CA VAL A 49 7.44 -7.20 -7.93
C VAL A 49 8.11 -8.53 -7.65
N MET A 50 9.43 -8.51 -7.51
CA MET A 50 10.27 -9.64 -7.13
C MET A 50 10.88 -9.41 -5.75
N VAL A 51 10.93 -10.46 -4.92
CA VAL A 51 11.64 -10.42 -3.63
C VAL A 51 13.12 -10.71 -3.86
N VAL A 52 13.98 -9.78 -3.44
CA VAL A 52 15.44 -9.87 -3.59
C VAL A 52 16.16 -10.20 -2.29
N GLU A 53 15.55 -9.93 -1.12
CA GLU A 53 16.08 -10.35 0.18
C GLU A 53 14.96 -10.58 1.20
N GLY A 54 15.19 -11.62 2.02
CA GLY A 54 14.43 -12.02 3.21
C GLY A 54 12.97 -12.38 2.98
N LYS A 55 12.12 -12.12 3.99
CA LYS A 55 10.79 -12.74 4.09
C LYS A 55 9.71 -11.76 4.57
N GLY A 56 8.50 -11.98 4.11
CA GLY A 56 7.34 -11.19 4.51
C GLY A 56 6.02 -11.79 4.06
N ARG A 57 4.99 -10.95 4.02
CA ARG A 57 3.68 -11.26 3.46
C ARG A 57 3.05 -10.01 2.86
N PHE A 58 2.07 -10.19 1.99
CA PHE A 58 1.22 -9.09 1.51
C PHE A 58 -0.26 -9.43 1.71
N GLU A 59 -1.07 -8.38 1.78
CA GLU A 59 -2.52 -8.46 1.72
C GLU A 59 -3.02 -7.42 0.72
N MET A 60 -3.93 -7.82 -0.17
CA MET A 60 -4.45 -7.01 -1.25
C MET A 60 -5.97 -7.18 -1.36
N ALA A 61 -6.69 -6.08 -1.53
CA ALA A 61 -8.11 -6.08 -1.81
C ALA A 61 -8.32 -6.17 -3.33
N CYS A 62 -9.03 -7.20 -3.81
CA CYS A 62 -9.26 -7.46 -5.23
C CYS A 62 -10.76 -7.50 -5.57
N PRO A 63 -11.27 -6.59 -6.42
CA PRO A 63 -12.69 -6.59 -6.79
C PRO A 63 -13.04 -7.61 -7.90
N HIS A 64 -12.04 -8.26 -8.51
CA HIS A 64 -12.24 -9.14 -9.67
C HIS A 64 -12.50 -10.60 -9.31
N LEU A 65 -12.19 -11.02 -8.09
CA LEU A 65 -12.31 -12.41 -7.66
C LEU A 65 -13.66 -12.74 -7.00
N GLY A 66 -14.50 -11.72 -6.77
CA GLY A 66 -15.86 -11.90 -6.29
C GLY A 66 -16.71 -12.75 -7.23
N SER A 67 -17.57 -13.60 -6.67
CA SER A 67 -18.45 -14.46 -7.45
C SER A 67 -19.42 -13.63 -8.31
N GLN A 68 -19.86 -14.19 -9.44
CA GLN A 68 -20.74 -13.50 -10.40
C GLN A 68 -22.11 -13.08 -9.81
N SER A 69 -22.50 -13.62 -8.66
CA SER A 69 -23.69 -13.26 -7.87
C SER A 69 -23.48 -12.06 -6.93
N GLN A 70 -22.24 -11.58 -6.76
CA GLN A 70 -21.87 -10.43 -5.91
C GLN A 70 -21.53 -9.20 -6.78
N ARG A 71 -22.35 -8.93 -7.79
CA ARG A 71 -22.16 -7.78 -8.67
C ARG A 71 -22.55 -6.48 -7.97
N GLN A 72 -21.55 -5.88 -7.33
CA GLN A 72 -21.21 -4.45 -7.21
C GLN A 72 -20.55 -4.20 -5.84
N GLY A 73 -19.29 -3.77 -5.84
CA GLY A 73 -18.61 -3.25 -4.65
C GLY A 73 -17.83 -4.26 -3.78
N HIS A 74 -18.02 -5.57 -3.94
CA HIS A 74 -17.39 -6.54 -3.02
C HIS A 74 -15.92 -6.80 -3.36
N TYR A 75 -15.01 -6.47 -2.46
CA TYR A 75 -13.60 -6.81 -2.56
C TYR A 75 -13.31 -8.15 -1.89
N GLN A 76 -12.42 -8.94 -2.48
CA GLN A 76 -11.91 -10.17 -1.88
C GLN A 76 -10.48 -9.98 -1.42
N LYS A 77 -10.17 -10.43 -0.19
CA LYS A 77 -8.81 -10.45 0.33
C LYS A 77 -7.97 -11.50 -0.38
N VAL A 78 -6.93 -11.05 -1.08
CA VAL A 78 -5.84 -11.86 -1.63
C VAL A 78 -4.63 -11.68 -0.73
N GLN A 79 -4.01 -12.77 -0.30
CA GLN A 79 -2.83 -12.72 0.56
C GLN A 79 -1.85 -13.81 0.20
N GLY A 80 -0.57 -13.59 0.51
CA GLY A 80 0.49 -14.56 0.25
C GLY A 80 1.73 -14.28 1.07
N SER A 81 2.48 -15.34 1.36
CA SER A 81 3.83 -15.26 1.91
C SER A 81 4.83 -14.89 0.82
N LEU A 82 5.89 -14.18 1.20
CA LEU A 82 6.94 -13.69 0.32
C LEU A 82 8.30 -14.22 0.80
N SER A 83 9.06 -14.81 -0.10
CA SER A 83 10.44 -15.26 0.07
C SER A 83 11.28 -14.90 -1.16
N VAL A 84 12.60 -14.89 -1.00
CA VAL A 84 13.55 -14.59 -2.09
C VAL A 84 13.24 -15.41 -3.33
N GLY A 85 13.14 -14.73 -4.47
CA GLY A 85 12.80 -15.33 -5.77
C GLY A 85 11.31 -15.31 -6.12
N ASP A 86 10.42 -15.07 -5.15
CA ASP A 86 8.99 -14.93 -5.42
C ASP A 86 8.71 -13.71 -6.29
N VAL A 87 7.75 -13.85 -7.20
CA VAL A 87 7.24 -12.78 -8.06
C VAL A 87 5.73 -12.68 -7.90
N PHE A 88 5.23 -11.45 -7.72
CA PHE A 88 3.80 -11.19 -7.66
C PHE A 88 3.43 -9.92 -8.42
N VAL A 89 2.16 -9.83 -8.81
CA VAL A 89 1.61 -8.71 -9.57
C VAL A 89 0.72 -7.86 -8.67
N ILE A 90 0.93 -6.55 -8.72
CA ILE A 90 0.06 -5.56 -8.08
C ILE A 90 -0.64 -4.79 -9.20
N PRO A 91 -1.89 -5.11 -9.55
CA PRO A 91 -2.58 -4.38 -10.58
C PRO A 91 -2.92 -2.95 -10.13
N ALA A 92 -3.12 -2.05 -11.08
CA ALA A 92 -3.60 -0.71 -10.78
C ALA A 92 -4.93 -0.75 -10.00
N ARG A 93 -5.14 0.21 -9.11
CA ARG A 93 -6.35 0.35 -8.27
C ARG A 93 -6.65 -0.82 -7.33
N HIS A 94 -5.64 -1.63 -6.98
CA HIS A 94 -5.77 -2.67 -5.95
C HIS A 94 -5.04 -2.21 -4.69
N PRO A 95 -5.78 -1.81 -3.63
CA PRO A 95 -5.18 -1.50 -2.35
C PRO A 95 -4.43 -2.70 -1.79
N LEU A 96 -3.20 -2.47 -1.33
CA LEU A 96 -2.42 -3.49 -0.66
C LEU A 96 -1.58 -2.92 0.47
N LYS A 97 -1.18 -3.81 1.38
CA LYS A 97 -0.10 -3.59 2.35
C LYS A 97 0.91 -4.73 2.26
N ILE A 98 2.16 -4.43 2.62
CA ILE A 98 3.25 -5.41 2.63
C ILE A 98 3.92 -5.35 4.00
N ILE A 99 4.15 -6.51 4.60
CA ILE A 99 4.64 -6.64 5.97
C ILE A 99 5.90 -7.51 5.93
N ALA A 100 7.01 -7.00 6.47
CA ALA A 100 8.20 -7.80 6.70
C ALA A 100 7.99 -8.73 7.90
N ASN A 101 8.56 -9.93 7.85
CA ASN A 101 8.54 -10.82 9.00
C ASN A 101 9.47 -10.31 10.11
N GLU A 102 9.15 -10.66 11.35
CA GLU A 102 9.94 -10.30 12.53
C GLU A 102 11.39 -10.80 12.39
N GLY A 103 12.34 -9.92 12.74
CA GLY A 103 13.78 -10.21 12.60
C GLY A 103 14.30 -10.38 11.17
N SER A 104 13.47 -10.12 10.14
CA SER A 104 13.85 -10.24 8.73
C SER A 104 13.87 -8.89 8.02
N ASN A 105 14.87 -8.68 7.17
CA ASN A 105 14.82 -7.64 6.14
C ASN A 105 13.94 -8.12 5.01
N LEU A 106 12.97 -7.32 4.56
CA LEU A 106 12.30 -7.56 3.28
C LEU A 106 12.79 -6.52 2.28
N ARG A 107 13.52 -6.95 1.24
CA ARG A 107 13.84 -6.11 0.07
C ARG A 107 13.14 -6.66 -1.16
N MET A 108 12.51 -5.75 -1.90
CA MET A 108 11.83 -6.07 -3.15
C MET A 108 12.31 -5.15 -4.27
N ALA A 109 12.31 -5.65 -5.49
CA ALA A 109 12.54 -4.91 -6.72
C ALA A 109 11.28 -4.96 -7.58
N GLY A 110 10.75 -3.81 -7.97
CA GLY A 110 9.53 -3.72 -8.78
C GLY A 110 9.76 -3.08 -10.14
N PHE A 111 9.05 -3.55 -11.16
CA PHE A 111 8.93 -2.93 -12.47
C PHE A 111 7.48 -2.56 -12.73
N ALA A 112 7.22 -1.27 -12.99
CA ALA A 112 5.89 -0.81 -13.38
C ALA A 112 5.65 -0.95 -14.88
N VAL A 113 4.45 -1.37 -15.25
CA VAL A 113 3.87 -1.20 -16.59
C VAL A 113 2.84 -0.08 -16.50
N ASN A 114 2.78 0.80 -17.49
CA ASN A 114 1.93 2.01 -17.50
C ASN A 114 2.25 3.02 -16.38
N GLY A 115 3.55 3.23 -16.10
CA GLY A 115 4.04 4.17 -15.08
C GLY A 115 3.76 5.65 -15.34
N HIS A 116 3.43 6.06 -16.58
CA HIS A 116 3.24 7.46 -16.91
C HIS A 116 2.03 8.08 -16.19
N CYS A 117 2.29 9.16 -15.46
CA CYS A 117 1.36 9.82 -14.54
C CYS A 117 0.79 8.88 -13.44
N ASN A 118 1.48 7.78 -13.12
CA ASN A 118 1.12 6.95 -11.98
C ASN A 118 1.43 7.69 -10.66
N ARG A 119 0.45 7.66 -9.74
CA ARG A 119 0.56 8.17 -8.38
C ARG A 119 0.33 7.01 -7.41
N LEU A 120 1.03 7.03 -6.28
CA LEU A 120 0.67 6.19 -5.13
C LEU A 120 -0.24 7.01 -4.23
N ASN A 121 -1.38 6.44 -3.92
CA ASN A 121 -2.32 7.01 -2.97
C ASN A 121 -2.28 6.15 -1.72
N PHE A 122 -1.79 6.72 -0.62
CA PHE A 122 -1.79 6.07 0.68
C PHE A 122 -3.17 6.19 1.31
N LEU A 123 -3.61 5.12 1.96
CA LEU A 123 -4.88 5.06 2.68
C LEU A 123 -4.71 5.31 4.18
N ALA A 124 -3.47 5.30 4.69
CA ALA A 124 -3.17 5.56 6.09
C ALA A 124 -1.87 6.38 6.22
N GLY A 125 -1.69 7.01 7.37
CA GLY A 125 -0.52 7.87 7.66
C GLY A 125 -0.70 9.34 7.30
N GLN A 126 0.35 10.12 7.49
CA GLN A 126 0.33 11.57 7.25
C GLN A 126 0.09 11.92 5.77
N GLU A 127 0.56 11.09 4.85
CA GLU A 127 0.37 11.29 3.40
C GLU A 127 -0.90 10.60 2.85
N SER A 128 -1.86 10.28 3.72
CA SER A 128 -3.09 9.60 3.30
C SER A 128 -4.03 10.54 2.53
N ILE A 129 -4.76 9.99 1.57
CA ILE A 129 -5.74 10.74 0.77
C ILE A 129 -6.86 11.36 1.63
N TRP A 130 -7.12 10.79 2.82
CA TRP A 130 -8.15 11.28 3.73
C TRP A 130 -7.84 12.66 4.30
N ARG A 131 -6.56 13.04 4.37
CA ARG A 131 -6.17 14.39 4.82
C ARG A 131 -6.55 15.50 3.85
N ASN A 132 -6.84 15.14 2.59
CA ASN A 132 -7.25 16.08 1.55
C ASN A 132 -8.77 16.17 1.39
N LEU A 133 -9.54 15.45 2.21
CA LEU A 133 -11.00 15.49 2.19
C LEU A 133 -11.52 16.44 3.27
N ASP A 134 -12.54 17.20 2.92
CA ASP A 134 -13.25 18.10 3.83
C ASP A 134 -13.97 17.31 4.94
N ARG A 135 -14.21 17.96 6.08
CA ARG A 135 -14.80 17.34 7.28
C ARG A 135 -16.18 16.77 6.98
N GLU A 136 -16.98 17.51 6.24
CA GLU A 136 -18.33 17.16 5.82
C GLU A 136 -18.31 15.92 4.90
N ALA A 137 -17.32 15.82 4.01
CA ALA A 137 -17.16 14.65 3.14
C ALA A 137 -16.79 13.40 3.95
N LYS A 138 -15.92 13.53 4.96
CA LYS A 138 -15.61 12.42 5.89
C LYS A 138 -16.86 11.99 6.66
N GLU A 139 -17.62 12.94 7.23
CA GLU A 139 -18.86 12.65 7.96
C GLU A 139 -19.88 11.90 7.12
N LEU A 140 -20.14 12.38 5.90
CA LEU A 140 -21.08 11.74 4.98
C LEU A 140 -20.61 10.36 4.52
N SER A 141 -19.30 10.17 4.34
CA SER A 141 -18.74 8.90 3.86
C SER A 141 -18.77 7.81 4.92
N PHE A 142 -18.46 8.14 6.18
CA PHE A 142 -18.33 7.18 7.27
C PHE A 142 -19.55 7.13 8.20
N ASN A 143 -20.49 8.08 8.04
CA ASN A 143 -21.70 8.19 8.86
C ASN A 143 -21.42 8.28 10.38
N ILE A 144 -20.33 8.96 10.74
CA ILE A 144 -19.93 9.27 12.12
C ILE A 144 -19.37 10.70 12.18
N PRO A 145 -19.36 11.37 13.36
CA PRO A 145 -18.86 12.73 13.47
C PRO A 145 -17.42 12.91 12.96
N ALA A 146 -17.13 14.03 12.29
CA ALA A 146 -15.83 14.29 11.66
C ALA A 146 -14.69 14.13 12.66
N ARG A 147 -14.91 14.64 13.88
CA ARG A 147 -13.93 14.56 14.96
C ARG A 147 -13.54 13.12 15.28
N GLU A 148 -14.51 12.21 15.37
CA GLU A 148 -14.26 10.81 15.70
C GLU A 148 -13.49 10.10 14.59
N ILE A 149 -13.87 10.33 13.33
CA ILE A 149 -13.16 9.73 12.20
C ILE A 149 -11.76 10.35 11.98
N GLU A 150 -11.58 11.64 12.26
CA GLU A 150 -10.28 12.31 12.23
C GLU A 150 -9.35 11.74 13.30
N GLU A 151 -9.84 11.50 14.52
CA GLU A 151 -9.08 10.83 15.58
C GLU A 151 -8.61 9.43 15.17
N ILE A 152 -9.37 8.70 14.33
CA ILE A 152 -8.98 7.37 13.81
C ILE A 152 -7.98 7.51 12.66
N LEU A 153 -8.31 8.26 11.62
CA LEU A 153 -7.53 8.35 10.38
C LEU A 153 -6.20 9.08 10.58
N GLU A 154 -6.15 9.99 11.55
CA GLU A 154 -4.98 10.85 11.77
C GLU A 154 -4.09 10.41 12.93
N LYS A 155 -4.47 9.34 13.64
CA LYS A 155 -3.68 8.75 14.74
C LYS A 155 -2.28 8.31 14.30
N GLN A 156 -2.15 7.84 13.06
CA GLN A 156 -0.86 7.43 12.51
C GLN A 156 -0.08 8.65 12.00
N ASN A 157 0.99 9.01 12.71
CA ASN A 157 1.80 10.18 12.43
C ASN A 157 3.00 9.94 11.51
N GLN A 158 3.30 8.70 11.15
CA GLN A 158 4.31 8.35 10.16
C GLN A 158 3.67 8.15 8.78
N SER A 159 4.49 8.23 7.73
CA SER A 159 4.09 8.00 6.34
C SER A 159 4.92 6.90 5.71
N TYR A 160 4.33 6.25 4.70
CA TYR A 160 4.95 5.23 3.85
C TYR A 160 5.24 3.90 4.55
N PHE A 161 6.04 3.95 5.62
CA PHE A 161 6.51 2.79 6.39
C PHE A 161 6.26 3.02 7.87
N VAL A 162 5.78 1.98 8.55
CA VAL A 162 5.52 1.98 10.00
C VAL A 162 6.00 0.68 10.61
N ALA A 163 6.14 0.62 11.94
CA ALA A 163 6.38 -0.64 12.63
C ALA A 163 5.31 -1.68 12.24
N GLY A 164 5.72 -2.93 12.02
CA GLY A 164 4.81 -4.02 11.70
C GLY A 164 3.89 -4.33 12.88
N PRO A 165 2.70 -4.92 12.63
CA PRO A 165 1.82 -5.36 13.71
C PRO A 165 2.48 -6.49 14.52
N GLU A 166 2.37 -6.44 15.85
CA GLU A 166 2.70 -7.56 16.74
C GLU A 166 1.81 -8.77 16.39
N GLN A 167 2.35 -9.99 16.45
CA GLN A 167 1.68 -11.19 15.97
C GLN A 167 0.31 -11.46 16.65
N GLU A 168 0.06 -10.91 17.85
CA GLU A 168 -1.19 -11.04 18.61
C GLU A 168 -2.30 -10.05 18.20
N GLN A 169 -2.00 -8.97 17.44
CA GLN A 169 -2.98 -7.94 17.06
C GLN A 169 -3.66 -8.18 15.70
N GLN A 170 -3.75 -9.45 15.25
CA GLN A 170 -4.42 -9.81 13.99
C GLN A 170 -5.93 -9.49 13.97
N HIS A 171 -6.51 -9.01 15.07
CA HIS A 171 -7.92 -8.65 15.22
C HIS A 171 -8.20 -7.14 15.28
N VAL A 172 -7.21 -6.28 14.96
CA VAL A 172 -7.47 -4.83 14.84
C VAL A 172 -7.70 -4.50 13.38
N SER A 173 -8.96 -4.16 13.07
CA SER A 173 -9.50 -3.80 11.75
C SER A 173 -8.51 -2.93 10.96
N SER A 174 -7.94 -3.51 9.91
CA SER A 174 -7.08 -2.84 8.96
C SER A 174 -7.92 -1.83 8.16
N ILE A 175 -7.35 -0.73 7.69
CA ILE A 175 -8.05 0.13 6.72
C ILE A 175 -8.38 -0.62 5.42
N LEU A 176 -7.69 -1.72 5.12
CA LEU A 176 -8.10 -2.62 4.05
C LEU A 176 -9.44 -3.28 4.36
N ASP A 177 -9.72 -3.59 5.62
CA ASP A 177 -11.01 -4.12 6.05
C ASP A 177 -12.12 -3.09 5.79
N LEU A 178 -11.87 -1.78 5.97
CA LEU A 178 -12.80 -0.71 5.55
C LEU A 178 -13.10 -0.71 4.04
N VAL A 179 -12.20 -1.22 3.21
CA VAL A 179 -12.43 -1.38 1.75
C VAL A 179 -13.00 -2.76 1.40
N LEU A 180 -13.05 -3.70 2.36
CA LEU A 180 -13.63 -5.04 2.18
C LEU A 180 -15.12 -5.10 2.56
N PHE A 181 -15.72 -4.02 3.08
CA PHE A 181 -17.16 -3.91 3.38
C PHE A 181 -17.99 -3.44 2.19
#